data_AF-A0A1S8WM92-F1
#
_entry.id   AF-A0A1S8WM92-F1
#
_cell.length_a   1.000
_cell.length_b   1.000
_cell.length_c   1.000
_cell.angle_alpha   90.00
_cell.angle_beta   90.00
_cell.angle_gamma   90.00
#
_symmetry.space_group_name_H-M   'P 1'
#
loop_
_entity.id
_entity.type
_entity.pdbx_description
1 polymer ?
#
loop_
_entity_poly.entity_id
_entity_poly.type
_entity_poly.pdbx_seq_one_letter_code
_entity_poly.pdbx_strand_id
1 'polypeptide(L)'
;MDIFNIINSQQSSADDRQPEAHIIVPSEGICVKLKTTKQEKVFVNICHSEKVPVPRDITDDELRSLLEDVENSPPFKIPMSIGEPHAELDAAGNGCTAYDVIVHPNLLKKVQSSELFEAFLMTVIFEGLENKYNLQLERTWVVLKNKRAMGRLQEQYVRAAPRPAIVEMGDTSRSNVNQRLIQEVTEPQVYRDKQVGDVPPYELLAVPEEGNPEYLVARITLPKLLFVCIPKVSSSDKKT
;
A
#
# COMPACT_ATOMS: atom_id res chain seq x y z
N MET A 1 -9.77 -43.74 36.33
CA MET A 1 -8.70 -43.42 35.37
C MET A 1 -9.36 -42.58 34.29
N ASP A 2 -9.20 -41.27 34.39
CA ASP A 2 -10.07 -40.28 33.77
C ASP A 2 -9.67 -39.93 32.34
N ILE A 3 -10.69 -39.88 31.48
CA ILE A 3 -10.66 -39.59 30.03
C ILE A 3 -10.22 -38.14 29.72
N PHE A 4 -10.08 -37.28 30.75
CA PHE A 4 -9.79 -35.86 30.61
C PHE A 4 -8.32 -35.51 30.25
N ASN A 5 -7.39 -36.47 30.29
CA ASN A 5 -5.97 -36.19 30.02
C ASN A 5 -5.51 -36.41 28.57
N ILE A 6 -6.39 -36.84 27.66
CA ILE A 6 -6.02 -37.11 26.25
C ILE A 6 -6.25 -35.91 25.33
N ILE A 7 -7.07 -34.93 25.73
CA ILE A 7 -7.43 -33.78 24.88
C ILE A 7 -6.38 -32.65 24.92
N ASN A 8 -5.46 -32.65 25.90
CA ASN A 8 -4.46 -31.58 26.05
C ASN A 8 -3.16 -31.77 25.24
N SER A 9 -3.02 -32.83 24.45
CA SER A 9 -1.77 -33.10 23.72
C SER A 9 -1.84 -32.87 22.20
N GLN A 10 -2.91 -32.27 21.65
CA GLN A 10 -2.98 -31.92 20.22
C GLN A 10 -3.51 -30.51 19.94
N GLN A 11 -3.04 -29.51 20.69
CA GLN A 11 -3.03 -28.13 20.20
C GLN A 11 -1.72 -27.88 19.43
N SER A 12 -1.63 -28.45 18.23
CA SER A 12 -0.66 -28.00 17.23
C SER A 12 -1.21 -26.70 16.61
N SER A 13 -0.54 -25.61 16.96
CA SER A 13 -0.65 -24.24 16.44
C SER A 13 -1.22 -24.12 15.02
N ALA A 14 -2.51 -23.79 14.93
CA ALA A 14 -3.02 -23.05 13.79
C ALA A 14 -2.56 -21.60 13.97
N ASP A 15 -1.73 -21.14 13.04
CA ASP A 15 -1.09 -19.83 13.06
C ASP A 15 -2.11 -18.71 12.77
N ASP A 16 -2.87 -18.32 13.80
CA ASP A 16 -3.73 -17.12 13.80
C ASP A 16 -2.92 -15.86 14.08
N ARG A 17 -1.76 -15.71 13.44
CA ARG A 17 -1.02 -14.45 13.44
C ARG A 17 -1.76 -13.48 12.53
N GLN A 18 -2.75 -12.77 13.08
CA GLN A 18 -3.16 -11.49 12.50
C GLN A 18 -1.88 -10.69 12.19
N PRO A 19 -1.63 -10.31 10.93
CA PRO A 19 -0.44 -9.57 10.62
C PRO A 19 -0.57 -8.23 11.35
N GLU A 20 0.25 -8.05 12.38
CA GLU A 20 0.38 -6.78 13.09
C GLU A 20 0.60 -5.71 12.01
N ALA A 21 -0.24 -4.68 12.02
CA ALA A 21 -0.19 -3.61 11.02
C ALA A 21 0.25 -2.34 11.74
N HIS A 22 1.20 -1.63 11.14
CA HIS A 22 1.67 -0.36 11.65
C HIS A 22 1.13 0.78 10.78
N ILE A 23 0.58 1.79 11.45
CA ILE A 23 0.17 3.03 10.80
C ILE A 23 1.42 3.89 10.61
N ILE A 24 1.64 4.30 9.37
CA ILE A 24 2.70 5.23 8.99
C ILE A 24 2.05 6.58 8.70
N VAL A 25 2.38 7.56 9.53
CA VAL A 25 2.14 8.98 9.25
C VAL A 25 3.40 9.49 8.53
N PRO A 26 3.34 9.78 7.22
CA PRO A 26 4.51 10.24 6.48
C PRO A 26 4.94 11.66 6.85
N SER A 27 6.25 11.90 6.80
CA SER A 27 6.82 13.25 6.76
C SER A 27 7.03 13.69 5.32
N GLU A 28 6.83 14.98 5.05
CA GLU A 28 7.02 15.56 3.72
C GLU A 28 8.47 15.41 3.23
N GLY A 29 8.64 15.18 1.93
CA GLY A 29 9.94 15.08 1.27
C GLY A 29 10.01 16.01 0.06
N ILE A 30 9.88 15.42 -1.14
CA ILE A 30 9.88 16.12 -2.43
C ILE A 30 8.58 15.85 -3.18
N CYS A 31 8.12 16.84 -3.94
CA CYS A 31 6.92 16.70 -4.78
C CYS A 31 7.33 16.69 -6.24
N VAL A 32 6.89 15.68 -6.97
CA VAL A 32 7.21 15.46 -8.38
C VAL A 32 5.94 15.64 -9.19
N LYS A 33 6.03 16.47 -10.23
CA LYS A 33 4.95 16.67 -11.20
C LYS A 33 5.29 15.93 -12.48
N LEU A 34 4.33 15.17 -12.99
CA LEU A 34 4.41 14.51 -14.29
C LEU A 34 3.03 14.48 -14.96
N LYS A 35 2.96 13.82 -16.11
CA LYS A 35 1.70 13.60 -16.82
C LYS A 35 1.48 12.13 -17.14
N THR A 36 0.22 11.77 -17.33
CA THR A 36 -0.12 10.51 -18.00
C THR A 36 0.07 10.63 -19.51
N THR A 37 0.10 9.51 -20.22
CA THR A 37 0.09 9.49 -21.70
C THR A 37 -1.14 10.21 -22.29
N LYS A 38 -2.21 10.34 -21.51
CA LYS A 38 -3.43 11.11 -21.84
C LYS A 38 -3.34 12.61 -21.54
N GLN A 39 -2.15 13.12 -21.19
CA GLN A 39 -1.89 14.52 -20.81
C GLN A 39 -2.55 14.98 -19.50
N GLU A 40 -2.97 14.07 -18.63
CA GLU A 40 -3.55 14.41 -17.32
C GLU A 40 -2.44 14.70 -16.32
N LYS A 41 -2.61 15.70 -15.46
CA LYS A 41 -1.61 16.08 -14.45
C LYS A 41 -1.63 15.10 -13.29
N VAL A 42 -0.45 14.56 -12.99
CA VAL A 42 -0.22 13.69 -11.84
C VAL A 42 0.86 14.30 -10.96
N PHE A 43 0.67 14.22 -9.65
CA PHE A 43 1.65 14.57 -8.65
C PHE A 43 2.03 13.33 -7.84
N VAL A 44 3.32 13.20 -7.53
CA VAL A 44 3.83 12.14 -6.68
C VAL A 44 4.58 12.80 -5.53
N ASN A 45 4.05 12.63 -4.32
CA ASN A 45 4.65 13.11 -3.09
C ASN A 45 5.58 12.01 -2.56
N ILE A 46 6.88 12.20 -2.73
CA ILE A 46 7.89 11.29 -2.19
C ILE A 46 8.15 11.74 -0.76
N CYS A 47 7.50 11.04 0.15
CA CYS A 47 7.52 11.23 1.58
C CYS A 47 8.52 10.29 2.25
N HIS A 48 8.76 10.49 3.53
CA HIS A 48 9.64 9.59 4.29
C HIS A 48 9.11 9.19 5.65
N SER A 49 9.53 8.01 6.11
CA SER A 49 9.30 7.52 7.47
C SER A 49 10.36 6.49 7.88
N GLU A 50 10.78 6.52 9.14
CA GLU A 50 11.69 5.51 9.72
C GLU A 50 11.04 4.14 9.89
N LYS A 51 9.69 4.07 9.78
CA LYS A 51 8.95 2.80 9.84
C LYS A 51 9.07 1.98 8.55
N VAL A 52 9.55 2.57 7.46
CA VAL A 52 9.82 1.85 6.21
C VAL A 52 11.21 1.20 6.32
N PRO A 53 11.40 -0.09 5.99
CA PRO A 53 12.70 -0.73 6.07
C PRO A 53 13.79 0.01 5.28
N VAL A 54 14.99 0.08 5.86
CA VAL A 54 16.16 0.69 5.19
C VAL A 54 16.54 -0.18 3.98
N PRO A 55 16.70 0.39 2.77
CA PRO A 55 17.24 -0.35 1.64
C PRO A 55 18.71 -0.70 1.87
N ARG A 56 19.24 -1.65 1.09
CA ARG A 56 20.68 -1.94 1.09
C ARG A 56 21.45 -0.66 0.76
N ASP A 57 22.50 -0.39 1.54
CA ASP A 57 23.39 0.73 1.29
C ASP A 57 24.36 0.36 0.15
N ILE A 58 24.26 1.06 -0.98
CA ILE A 58 25.15 0.92 -2.15
C ILE A 58 25.64 2.28 -2.63
N THR A 59 26.80 2.32 -3.26
CA THR A 59 27.37 3.54 -3.86
C THR A 59 26.81 3.79 -5.27
N ASP A 60 27.04 4.98 -5.81
CA ASP A 60 26.68 5.32 -7.19
C ASP A 60 27.37 4.40 -8.22
N ASP A 61 28.63 4.05 -7.99
CA ASP A 61 29.38 3.14 -8.87
C ASP A 61 28.84 1.71 -8.79
N GLU A 62 28.51 1.24 -7.59
CA GLU A 62 27.84 -0.06 -7.44
C GLU A 62 26.48 -0.06 -8.15
N LEU A 63 25.68 0.99 -7.99
CA LEU A 63 24.39 1.10 -8.67
C LEU A 63 24.58 1.11 -10.20
N ARG A 64 25.59 1.82 -10.71
CA ARG A 64 25.90 1.82 -12.15
C ARG A 64 26.23 0.40 -12.65
N SER A 65 27.09 -0.34 -11.96
CA SER A 65 27.43 -1.71 -12.33
C SER A 65 26.20 -2.64 -12.30
N LEU A 66 25.31 -2.48 -11.32
CA LEU A 66 24.06 -3.24 -11.24
C LEU A 66 23.11 -2.93 -12.41
N LEU A 67 23.12 -1.70 -12.93
CA LEU A 67 22.30 -1.27 -14.07
C LEU A 67 22.92 -1.67 -15.42
N GLU A 68 24.24 -1.82 -15.51
CA GLU A 68 24.92 -2.28 -16.72
C GLU A 68 24.74 -3.78 -16.96
N ASP A 69 24.69 -4.59 -15.89
CA ASP A 69 24.54 -6.04 -15.95
C ASP A 69 23.33 -6.50 -15.12
N VAL A 70 22.13 -6.07 -15.52
CA VAL A 70 20.88 -6.38 -14.80
C VAL A 70 20.58 -7.89 -14.76
N GLU A 71 21.03 -8.66 -15.76
CA GLU A 71 20.75 -10.10 -15.87
C GLU A 71 21.58 -10.95 -14.90
N ASN A 72 22.85 -10.61 -14.70
CA ASN A 72 23.74 -11.40 -13.83
C ASN A 72 23.92 -10.78 -12.43
N SER A 73 23.46 -9.54 -12.22
CA SER A 73 23.54 -8.85 -10.94
C SER A 73 22.39 -9.21 -10.00
N PRO A 74 22.62 -9.25 -8.67
CA PRO A 74 21.54 -9.41 -7.71
C PRO A 74 20.58 -8.21 -7.74
N PRO A 75 19.25 -8.42 -7.66
CA PRO A 75 18.29 -7.34 -7.77
C PRO A 75 18.42 -6.37 -6.59
N PHE A 76 18.56 -5.07 -6.90
CA PHE A 76 18.51 -4.02 -5.90
C PHE A 76 17.06 -3.63 -5.61
N LYS A 77 16.60 -3.93 -4.40
CA LYS A 77 15.22 -3.69 -3.97
C LYS A 77 15.13 -2.43 -3.12
N ILE A 78 14.19 -1.54 -3.47
CA ILE A 78 13.82 -0.38 -2.66
C ILE A 78 12.49 -0.67 -1.94
N PRO A 79 12.49 -0.81 -0.60
CA PRO A 79 11.25 -0.83 0.16
C PRO A 79 10.56 0.53 0.09
N MET A 80 9.30 0.53 -0.34
CA MET A 80 8.46 1.72 -0.35
C MET A 80 7.00 1.35 -0.12
N SER A 81 6.23 2.29 0.43
CA SER A 81 4.78 2.19 0.52
C SER A 81 4.14 3.14 -0.49
N ILE A 82 3.19 2.64 -1.28
CA ILE A 82 2.47 3.43 -2.29
C ILE A 82 1.04 3.65 -1.78
N GLY A 83 0.68 4.89 -1.48
CA GLY A 83 -0.63 5.30 -0.99
C GLY A 83 -1.70 5.31 -2.08
N GLU A 84 -2.97 5.40 -1.68
CA GLU A 84 -4.11 5.53 -2.58
C GLU A 84 -4.08 6.88 -3.33
N PRO A 85 -4.64 6.95 -4.54
CA PRO A 85 -4.81 8.22 -5.24
C PRO A 85 -5.73 9.15 -4.46
N HIS A 86 -5.39 10.43 -4.40
CA HIS A 86 -6.27 11.47 -3.90
C HIS A 86 -6.36 12.66 -4.86
N ALA A 87 -7.54 13.27 -4.90
CA ALA A 87 -7.86 14.36 -5.83
C ALA A 87 -7.50 15.71 -5.20
N GLU A 88 -6.75 16.53 -5.95
CA GLU A 88 -6.24 17.81 -5.50
C GLU A 88 -6.43 18.89 -6.59
N LEU A 89 -6.32 20.16 -6.20
CA LEU A 89 -6.40 21.28 -7.14
C LEU A 89 -5.01 21.87 -7.42
N ASP A 90 -4.68 22.03 -8.69
CA ASP A 90 -3.46 22.71 -9.10
C ASP A 90 -3.52 24.23 -8.87
N ALA A 91 -2.39 24.92 -9.09
CA ALA A 91 -2.31 26.37 -8.90
C ALA A 91 -3.25 27.17 -9.83
N ALA A 92 -3.73 26.55 -10.92
CA ALA A 92 -4.70 27.13 -11.84
C ALA A 92 -6.14 26.68 -11.54
N GLY A 93 -6.37 25.97 -10.43
CA GLY A 93 -7.69 25.49 -10.01
C GLY A 93 -8.19 24.25 -10.76
N ASN A 94 -7.34 23.58 -11.53
CA ASN A 94 -7.73 22.36 -12.25
C ASN A 94 -7.53 21.12 -11.37
N GLY A 95 -8.46 20.18 -11.46
CA GLY A 95 -8.36 18.88 -10.81
C GLY A 95 -7.13 18.10 -11.28
N CYS A 96 -6.43 17.47 -10.34
CA CYS A 96 -5.28 16.62 -10.58
C CYS A 96 -5.26 15.47 -9.57
N THR A 97 -4.50 14.41 -9.88
CA THR A 97 -4.37 13.26 -8.97
C THR A 97 -3.00 13.30 -8.30
N ALA A 98 -2.97 13.12 -6.99
CA ALA A 98 -1.75 13.01 -6.20
C ALA A 98 -1.61 11.60 -5.61
N TYR A 99 -0.38 11.12 -5.51
CA TYR A 99 -0.01 9.84 -4.90
C TYR A 99 1.06 10.05 -3.85
N ASP A 100 0.88 9.47 -2.66
CA ASP A 100 1.87 9.55 -1.59
C ASP A 100 2.73 8.29 -1.57
N VAL A 101 4.03 8.43 -1.84
CA VAL A 101 4.99 7.32 -1.81
C VAL A 101 5.96 7.51 -0.66
N ILE A 102 6.01 6.57 0.27
CA ILE A 102 6.81 6.66 1.49
C ILE A 102 8.05 5.78 1.35
N VAL A 103 9.23 6.38 1.50
CA VAL A 103 10.52 5.68 1.52
C VAL A 103 11.25 5.89 2.85
N HIS A 104 12.31 5.13 3.10
CA HIS A 104 13.17 5.39 4.25
C HIS A 104 13.94 6.72 4.05
N PRO A 105 14.07 7.59 5.08
CA PRO A 105 14.74 8.89 4.96
C PRO A 105 16.19 8.84 4.45
N ASN A 106 16.94 7.77 4.74
CA ASN A 106 18.32 7.62 4.22
C ASN A 106 18.37 7.57 2.70
N LEU A 107 17.39 6.92 2.06
CA LEU A 107 17.32 6.88 0.60
C LEU A 107 16.99 8.26 0.03
N LEU A 108 16.06 8.97 0.67
CA LEU A 108 15.68 10.31 0.24
C LEU A 108 16.86 11.30 0.31
N LYS A 109 17.71 11.19 1.34
CA LYS A 109 18.96 11.99 1.43
C LYS A 109 19.91 11.70 0.26
N LYS A 110 20.07 10.42 -0.12
CA LYS A 110 20.90 10.04 -1.27
C LYS A 110 20.36 10.59 -2.58
N VAL A 111 19.06 10.46 -2.79
CA VAL A 111 18.35 10.99 -3.96
C VAL A 111 18.56 12.49 -4.11
N GLN A 112 18.55 13.24 -3.00
CA GLN A 112 18.83 14.69 -3.03
C GLN A 112 20.29 15.05 -3.36
N SER A 113 21.22 14.10 -3.22
CA SER A 113 22.65 14.31 -3.48
C SER A 113 23.16 13.70 -4.79
N SER A 114 22.39 12.79 -5.41
CA SER A 114 22.81 12.02 -6.59
C SER A 114 21.68 11.97 -7.62
N GLU A 115 21.96 12.50 -8.82
CA GLU A 115 21.05 12.44 -9.96
C GLU A 115 20.80 10.99 -10.42
N LEU A 116 21.77 10.09 -10.25
CA LEU A 116 21.63 8.68 -10.58
C LEU A 116 20.59 8.01 -9.67
N PHE A 117 20.69 8.23 -8.35
CA PHE A 117 19.70 7.72 -7.41
C PHE A 117 18.33 8.38 -7.60
N GLU A 118 18.28 9.66 -7.95
CA GLU A 118 17.03 10.33 -8.29
C GLU A 118 16.36 9.63 -9.48
N ALA A 119 17.03 9.54 -10.62
CA ALA A 119 16.48 8.92 -11.82
C ALA A 119 16.07 7.46 -11.57
N PHE A 120 16.90 6.70 -10.85
CA PHE A 120 16.59 5.33 -10.47
C PHE A 120 15.32 5.24 -9.59
N LEU A 121 15.24 6.03 -8.53
CA LEU A 121 14.06 6.01 -7.65
C LEU A 121 12.79 6.43 -8.39
N MET A 122 12.85 7.48 -9.23
CA MET A 122 11.69 7.92 -10.03
C MET A 122 11.18 6.81 -10.93
N THR A 123 12.09 6.08 -11.58
CA THR A 123 11.76 4.97 -12.47
C THR A 123 11.03 3.87 -11.71
N VAL A 124 11.58 3.41 -10.58
CA VAL A 124 10.96 2.38 -9.74
C VAL A 124 9.60 2.83 -9.19
N ILE A 125 9.47 4.11 -8.80
CA ILE A 125 8.20 4.65 -8.31
C ILE A 125 7.15 4.66 -9.42
N PHE A 126 7.49 5.12 -10.63
CA PHE A 126 6.54 5.18 -11.73
C PHE A 126 6.10 3.79 -12.16
N GLU A 127 7.02 2.84 -12.29
CA GLU A 127 6.69 1.44 -12.54
C GLU A 127 5.79 0.87 -11.43
N GLY A 128 6.08 1.19 -10.17
CA GLY A 128 5.26 0.79 -9.04
C GLY A 128 3.82 1.34 -9.12
N LEU A 129 3.67 2.61 -9.51
CA LEU A 129 2.36 3.25 -9.69
C LEU A 129 1.61 2.68 -10.90
N GLU A 130 2.29 2.49 -12.02
CA GLU A 130 1.72 1.91 -13.25
C GLU A 130 1.22 0.49 -12.98
N ASN A 131 2.02 -0.33 -12.30
CA ASN A 131 1.64 -1.70 -11.95
C ASN A 131 0.50 -1.74 -10.93
N LYS A 132 0.51 -0.86 -9.91
CA LYS A 132 -0.49 -0.88 -8.85
C LYS A 132 -1.84 -0.34 -9.29
N TYR A 133 -1.86 0.70 -10.13
CA TYR A 133 -3.08 1.42 -10.51
C TYR A 133 -3.43 1.32 -12.01
N ASN A 134 -2.71 0.49 -12.76
CA ASN A 134 -2.88 0.32 -14.21
C ASN A 134 -2.82 1.67 -14.97
N LEU A 135 -1.82 2.48 -14.62
CA LEU A 135 -1.58 3.80 -15.20
C LEU A 135 -0.57 3.70 -16.34
N GLN A 136 -0.49 4.78 -17.13
CA GLN A 136 0.57 4.99 -18.10
C GLN A 136 1.14 6.39 -17.88
N LEU A 137 2.37 6.46 -17.37
CA LEU A 137 3.02 7.70 -16.97
C LEU A 137 4.09 8.09 -18.01
N GLU A 138 4.18 9.38 -18.32
CA GLU A 138 5.28 9.90 -19.10
C GLU A 138 6.60 9.78 -18.32
N ARG A 139 7.69 9.47 -19.03
CA ARG A 139 9.04 9.42 -18.45
C ARG A 139 9.71 10.80 -18.36
N THR A 140 8.91 11.86 -18.39
CA THR A 140 9.32 13.25 -18.22
C THR A 140 8.65 13.80 -16.96
N TRP A 141 9.47 14.25 -16.00
CA TRP A 141 8.97 14.77 -14.73
C TRP A 141 9.67 16.07 -14.35
N VAL A 142 9.06 16.80 -13.43
CA VAL A 142 9.59 18.05 -12.87
C VAL A 142 9.49 17.96 -11.35
N VAL A 143 10.63 18.01 -10.67
CA VAL A 143 10.67 18.15 -9.21
C VAL A 143 10.32 19.60 -8.84
N LEU A 144 9.32 19.78 -8.00
CA LEU A 144 8.87 21.09 -7.54
C LEU A 144 9.81 21.63 -6.46
N LYS A 145 10.33 22.84 -6.65
CA LYS A 145 11.27 23.48 -5.71
C LYS A 145 10.59 24.15 -4.51
N ASN A 146 9.39 24.71 -4.74
CA ASN A 146 8.68 25.51 -3.75
C ASN A 146 7.52 24.77 -3.06
N LYS A 147 7.37 23.47 -3.33
CA LYS A 147 6.28 22.65 -2.81
C LYS A 147 6.82 21.25 -2.52
N ARG A 148 6.65 20.79 -1.27
CA ARG A 148 7.17 19.50 -0.80
C ARG A 148 6.13 18.36 -0.84
N ALA A 149 4.86 18.72 -0.87
CA ALA A 149 3.75 17.81 -1.08
C ALA A 149 2.57 18.53 -1.76
N MET A 150 1.80 17.78 -2.54
CA MET A 150 0.53 18.17 -3.12
C MET A 150 -0.59 17.62 -2.26
N GLY A 151 -1.42 18.50 -1.71
CA GLY A 151 -2.49 18.09 -0.81
C GLY A 151 -2.03 17.77 0.61
N ARG A 152 -2.92 17.17 1.39
CA ARG A 152 -2.61 16.65 2.73
C ARG A 152 -2.16 15.20 2.62
N LEU A 153 -0.97 14.91 3.14
CA LEU A 153 -0.45 13.55 3.13
C LEU A 153 -1.38 12.58 3.87
N GLN A 154 -1.62 11.42 3.27
CA GLN A 154 -2.48 10.38 3.82
C GLN A 154 -1.68 9.37 4.65
N GLU A 155 -2.29 8.91 5.74
CA GLU A 155 -1.76 7.82 6.56
C GLU A 155 -1.82 6.50 5.79
N GLN A 156 -0.81 5.65 5.95
CA GLN A 156 -0.73 4.37 5.25
C GLN A 156 -0.60 3.21 6.22
N TYR A 157 -1.31 2.12 5.95
CA TYR A 157 -1.28 0.89 6.74
C TYR A 157 -0.29 -0.10 6.12
N VAL A 158 0.79 -0.39 6.83
CA VAL A 158 1.83 -1.32 6.37
C VAL A 158 1.87 -2.53 7.29
N ARG A 159 2.05 -3.72 6.70
CA ARG A 159 2.18 -4.97 7.46
C ARG A 159 3.53 -4.96 8.20
N ALA A 160 3.52 -5.30 9.48
CA ALA A 160 4.71 -5.38 10.33
C ALA A 160 5.65 -6.53 9.93
N ALA A 161 5.07 -7.67 9.53
CA ALA A 161 5.84 -8.83 9.14
C ALA A 161 6.08 -8.84 7.62
N PRO A 162 7.34 -9.02 7.16
CA PRO A 162 7.63 -9.26 5.75
C PRO A 162 6.97 -10.57 5.31
N ARG A 163 6.33 -10.59 4.13
CA ARG A 163 5.88 -11.87 3.54
C ARG A 163 7.12 -12.72 3.22
N PRO A 164 7.09 -14.04 3.48
CA PRO A 164 8.11 -14.93 2.96
C PRO A 164 8.19 -14.75 1.43
N ALA A 165 9.40 -14.65 0.89
CA ALA A 165 9.60 -14.54 -0.54
C ALA A 165 9.06 -15.81 -1.21
N ILE A 166 8.19 -15.65 -2.21
CA ILE A 166 7.75 -16.77 -3.04
C ILE A 166 8.95 -17.11 -3.93
N VAL A 167 9.62 -18.21 -3.62
CA VAL A 167 10.69 -18.78 -4.45
C VAL A 167 10.05 -19.93 -5.23
N GLU A 168 10.07 -19.85 -6.56
CA GLU A 168 9.71 -20.97 -7.42
C GLU A 168 10.76 -22.08 -7.20
N MET A 169 10.36 -23.20 -6.59
CA MET A 169 11.23 -24.38 -6.53
C MET A 169 11.26 -24.98 -7.92
N GLY A 170 12.43 -24.94 -8.57
CA GLY A 170 12.66 -25.66 -9.82
C GLY A 170 12.39 -27.15 -9.67
N ASP A 171 11.68 -27.73 -10.64
CA ASP A 171 11.29 -29.13 -10.70
C ASP A 171 12.50 -30.06 -10.63
N THR A 172 12.86 -30.47 -9.42
CA THR A 172 13.86 -31.51 -9.23
C THR A 172 13.14 -32.85 -9.41
N SER A 173 13.28 -33.40 -10.62
CA SER A 173 12.82 -34.73 -10.99
C SER A 173 13.23 -35.77 -9.94
N ARG A 174 12.26 -36.26 -9.17
CA ARG A 174 12.38 -37.47 -8.36
C ARG A 174 11.25 -38.43 -8.74
N SER A 175 11.70 -39.56 -9.24
CA SER A 175 10.95 -40.73 -9.66
C SER A 175 9.94 -41.22 -8.62
N ASN A 176 8.72 -41.46 -9.11
CA ASN A 176 7.76 -42.49 -8.68
C ASN A 176 7.86 -42.98 -7.22
N VAL A 177 7.08 -42.37 -6.34
CA VAL A 177 6.25 -43.13 -5.39
C VAL A 177 4.86 -42.52 -5.42
N ASN A 178 3.87 -43.34 -5.78
CA ASN A 178 2.45 -43.01 -5.68
C ASN A 178 2.11 -42.58 -4.25
N GLN A 179 1.99 -41.27 -4.03
CA GLN A 179 1.12 -40.72 -3.01
C GLN A 179 0.34 -39.59 -3.67
N ARG A 180 -0.94 -39.83 -3.93
CA ARG A 180 -1.89 -38.76 -4.25
C ARG A 180 -1.94 -37.86 -3.01
N LEU A 181 -1.17 -36.77 -3.02
CA LEU A 181 -1.14 -35.73 -1.99
C LEU A 181 -2.30 -34.73 -2.14
N ILE A 182 -3.14 -34.91 -3.16
CA ILE A 182 -4.35 -34.14 -3.36
C ILE A 182 -5.52 -35.07 -3.08
N GLN A 183 -6.07 -34.95 -1.88
CA GLN A 183 -7.41 -35.41 -1.58
C GLN A 183 -8.35 -34.27 -1.99
N GLU A 184 -9.27 -34.53 -2.91
CA GLU A 184 -10.40 -33.62 -3.14
C GLU A 184 -11.13 -33.49 -1.81
N VAL A 185 -10.95 -32.34 -1.17
CA VAL A 185 -11.70 -31.98 0.02
C VAL A 185 -13.12 -31.72 -0.49
N THR A 186 -13.99 -32.71 -0.33
CA THR A 186 -15.43 -32.45 -0.32
C THR A 186 -15.63 -31.38 0.75
N GLU A 187 -16.08 -30.19 0.33
CA GLU A 187 -16.29 -29.04 1.21
C GLU A 187 -16.94 -29.51 2.52
N PRO A 188 -16.25 -29.40 3.67
CA PRO A 188 -16.88 -29.73 4.92
C PRO A 188 -18.07 -28.78 5.08
N GLN A 189 -19.27 -29.33 5.26
CA GLN A 189 -20.53 -28.57 5.42
C GLN A 189 -20.53 -27.58 6.59
N VAL A 190 -19.43 -27.54 7.35
CA VAL A 190 -19.15 -26.59 8.44
C VAL A 190 -18.83 -25.18 7.93
N TYR A 191 -18.37 -25.00 6.68
CA TYR A 191 -18.12 -23.66 6.11
C TYR A 191 -19.37 -22.92 5.63
N ARG A 192 -20.55 -23.55 5.64
CA ARG A 192 -21.79 -22.83 5.34
C ARG A 192 -22.32 -21.99 6.51
N ASP A 193 -21.80 -22.16 7.73
CA ASP A 193 -22.48 -21.64 8.92
C ASP A 193 -21.72 -20.58 9.73
N LYS A 194 -20.55 -20.09 9.27
CA LYS A 194 -19.84 -18.93 9.87
C LYS A 194 -19.01 -18.26 8.76
N GLN A 195 -19.26 -17.05 8.26
CA GLN A 195 -19.78 -15.84 8.88
C GLN A 195 -20.73 -15.12 7.90
N VAL A 196 -22.03 -15.14 8.17
CA VAL A 196 -22.90 -14.07 7.68
C VAL A 196 -22.70 -12.92 8.64
N GLY A 197 -21.85 -11.95 8.28
CA GLY A 197 -21.86 -10.68 8.99
C GLY A 197 -23.26 -10.08 8.91
N ASP A 198 -23.79 -9.54 10.00
CA ASP A 198 -25.12 -8.92 9.98
C ASP A 198 -25.16 -7.85 8.88
N VAL A 199 -26.09 -8.01 7.93
CA VAL A 199 -26.29 -7.02 6.88
C VAL A 199 -26.72 -5.71 7.54
N PRO A 200 -25.98 -4.60 7.34
CA PRO A 200 -26.34 -3.35 7.96
C PRO A 200 -27.65 -2.83 7.38
N PRO A 201 -28.54 -2.28 8.22
CA PRO A 201 -29.75 -1.62 7.73
C PRO A 201 -29.37 -0.46 6.79
N TYR A 202 -30.00 -0.39 5.63
CA TYR A 202 -29.81 0.71 4.70
C TYR A 202 -31.14 1.19 4.11
N GLU A 203 -31.15 2.43 3.65
CA GLU A 203 -32.29 3.09 3.02
C GLU A 203 -31.82 3.74 1.72
N LEU A 204 -32.54 3.51 0.63
CA LEU A 204 -32.28 4.12 -0.68
C LEU A 204 -33.33 5.20 -0.94
N LEU A 205 -32.88 6.44 -1.07
CA LEU A 205 -33.72 7.59 -1.37
C LEU A 205 -33.48 8.03 -2.81
N ALA A 206 -34.55 8.13 -3.59
CA ALA A 206 -34.49 8.63 -4.95
C ALA A 206 -34.71 10.14 -4.95
N VAL A 207 -33.87 10.90 -5.67
CA VAL A 207 -33.97 12.36 -5.70
C VAL A 207 -34.13 12.83 -7.15
N PRO A 208 -35.18 13.59 -7.48
CA PRO A 208 -36.36 13.91 -6.65
C PRO A 208 -37.25 12.68 -6.35
N GLU A 209 -38.01 12.71 -5.25
CA GLU A 209 -38.84 11.58 -4.78
C GLU A 209 -39.98 11.22 -5.73
N GLU A 210 -40.51 12.20 -6.46
CA GLU A 210 -41.57 12.01 -7.45
C GLU A 210 -41.04 12.24 -8.86
N GLY A 211 -41.27 11.26 -9.74
CA GLY A 211 -40.85 11.30 -11.15
C GLY A 211 -39.67 10.39 -11.45
N ASN A 212 -38.90 10.72 -12.49
CA ASN A 212 -37.69 9.98 -12.82
C ASN A 212 -36.53 10.50 -11.95
N PRO A 213 -35.92 9.66 -11.11
CA PRO A 213 -34.86 10.11 -10.22
C PRO A 213 -33.59 10.42 -11.02
N GLU A 214 -32.95 11.55 -10.68
CA GLU A 214 -31.67 11.95 -11.25
C GLU A 214 -30.50 11.21 -10.57
N TYR A 215 -30.65 10.91 -9.28
CA TYR A 215 -29.66 10.16 -8.51
C TYR A 215 -30.30 9.43 -7.31
N LEU A 216 -29.63 8.36 -6.86
CA LEU A 216 -30.00 7.59 -5.68
C LEU A 216 -29.03 7.90 -4.54
N VAL A 217 -29.57 8.10 -3.34
CA VAL A 217 -28.81 8.30 -2.11
C VAL A 217 -28.99 7.08 -1.21
N ALA A 218 -27.90 6.38 -0.91
CA ALA A 218 -27.90 5.26 0.02
C ALA A 218 -27.47 5.71 1.42
N ARG A 219 -28.36 5.58 2.41
CA ARG A 219 -28.05 5.81 3.83
C ARG A 219 -27.84 4.47 4.51
N ILE A 220 -26.59 4.12 4.80
CA ILE A 220 -26.22 2.84 5.44
C ILE A 220 -25.94 3.08 6.92
N THR A 221 -26.63 2.34 7.80
CA THR A 221 -26.44 2.41 9.26
C THR A 221 -25.49 1.32 9.70
N LEU A 222 -24.36 1.70 10.31
CA LEU A 222 -23.32 0.76 10.77
C LEU A 222 -23.26 0.74 12.31
N PRO A 223 -24.21 0.09 13.00
CA PRO A 223 -24.35 0.18 14.46
C PRO A 223 -23.21 -0.50 15.23
N LYS A 224 -22.48 -1.43 14.60
CA LYS A 224 -21.35 -2.15 15.20
C LYS A 224 -19.99 -1.53 14.84
N LEU A 225 -19.98 -0.40 14.16
CA LEU A 225 -18.73 0.32 13.89
C LEU A 225 -18.30 1.05 15.17
N LEU A 226 -17.21 0.59 15.79
CA LEU A 226 -16.56 1.34 16.86
C LEU A 226 -15.88 2.56 16.25
N PHE A 227 -16.47 3.74 16.41
CA PHE A 227 -15.83 5.00 16.05
C PHE A 227 -14.66 5.24 17.01
N VAL A 228 -13.44 5.22 16.48
CA VAL A 228 -12.28 5.77 17.18
C VAL A 228 -12.39 7.29 17.08
N CYS A 229 -12.97 7.93 18.09
CA CYS A 229 -12.96 9.38 18.22
C CYS A 229 -11.51 9.85 18.42
N ILE A 230 -10.90 10.40 17.37
CA ILE A 230 -9.64 11.13 17.49
C ILE A 230 -9.95 12.42 18.29
N PRO A 231 -9.32 12.65 19.46
CA PRO A 231 -9.56 13.87 20.22
C PRO A 231 -9.11 15.07 19.38
N LYS A 232 -10.04 16.01 19.17
CA LYS A 232 -9.71 17.35 18.66
C LYS A 232 -8.75 17.99 19.67
N VAL A 233 -7.53 18.28 19.24
CA VAL A 233 -6.66 19.20 19.97
C VAL A 233 -7.29 20.58 19.86
N SER A 234 -7.98 21.01 20.92
CA SER A 234 -8.44 22.37 21.08
C SER A 234 -7.23 23.27 21.33
N SER A 235 -6.84 24.05 20.33
CA SER A 235 -6.00 25.22 20.55
C SER A 235 -6.86 26.31 21.19
N SER A 236 -6.71 26.50 22.49
CA SER A 236 -7.20 27.64 23.24
C SER A 236 -6.21 27.89 24.38
N ASP A 237 -5.30 28.84 24.22
CA ASP A 237 -5.48 30.14 24.89
C ASP A 237 -4.30 31.08 24.68
N LYS A 238 -4.65 32.25 24.12
CA LYS A 238 -3.92 33.50 24.30
C LYS A 238 -4.07 33.94 25.76
N LYS A 239 -2.95 34.13 26.45
CA LYS A 239 -2.74 35.04 27.59
C LYS A 239 -1.25 34.95 27.94
N THR A 240 -0.45 36.00 28.09
CA THR A 240 -0.67 37.45 28.29
C THR A 240 0.60 38.14 27.80
#